data_AF-A0A6J8BCQ5-F1
#
_entry.id   AF-A0A6J8BCQ5-F1
#
_cell.length_a   1.000
_cell.length_b   1.000
_cell.length_c   1.000
_cell.angle_alpha   90.00
_cell.angle_beta   90.00
_cell.angle_gamma   90.00
#
_symmetry.space_group_name_H-M   'P 1'
#
loop_
_entity.id
_entity.type
_entity.pdbx_description
1 polymer ?
#
loop_
_entity_poly.entity_id
_entity_poly.type
_entity_poly.pdbx_seq_one_letter_code
_entity_poly.pdbx_strand_id
1 'polypeptide(L)'
;MEVTNETERSLIVHEGETRENKLKRSRSENVQNDDTERNNRMKTESEFHELKSLMYDLATEVKSLNDRVFERIDDLEKDFAKNIVENITKMIDTKIRKEVNKVKDEFKTEVNTVNKRIDSIVDKLRVDFQNFKSDVTEQVTRKEYAGVVSNNQTHNDTNIVIKMLSESEAEKTDPAITKNRVCAIIRDGLRIHDVKVLSVERKESRGRNPGVVVASVETCE
;
A
#
# COMPACT_ATOMS: atom_id res chain seq x y z
N MET A 1 -16.14 22.85 -158.51
CA MET A 1 -16.43 21.94 -157.38
C MET A 1 -15.63 22.44 -156.20
N GLU A 2 -16.16 23.35 -155.38
CA GLU A 2 -15.48 23.86 -154.18
C GLU A 2 -16.47 24.68 -153.32
N VAL A 3 -17.53 24.06 -152.83
CA VAL A 3 -18.46 24.73 -151.89
C VAL A 3 -19.03 23.72 -150.88
N THR A 4 -18.17 23.08 -150.09
CA THR A 4 -18.61 22.22 -148.97
C THR A 4 -17.67 22.23 -147.76
N ASN A 5 -16.75 23.19 -147.61
CA ASN A 5 -15.73 23.15 -146.54
C ASN A 5 -15.86 24.21 -145.43
N GLU A 6 -16.74 25.21 -145.56
CA GLU A 6 -16.85 26.28 -144.54
C GLU A 6 -17.93 26.00 -143.48
N THR A 7 -19.02 25.33 -143.83
CA THR A 7 -20.11 25.03 -142.88
C THR A 7 -19.73 23.94 -141.88
N GLU A 8 -18.94 22.93 -142.28
CA GLU A 8 -18.46 21.88 -141.37
C GLU A 8 -17.39 22.41 -140.40
N ARG A 9 -16.55 23.37 -140.83
CA ARG A 9 -15.55 23.99 -139.93
C ARG A 9 -16.21 24.85 -138.85
N SER A 10 -17.30 25.56 -139.16
CA SER A 10 -18.02 26.38 -138.18
C SER A 10 -18.76 25.55 -137.11
N LEU A 11 -19.32 24.38 -137.47
CA LEU A 11 -19.98 23.51 -136.49
C LEU A 11 -18.98 22.83 -135.55
N ILE A 12 -17.81 22.41 -136.07
CA ILE A 12 -16.76 21.76 -135.27
C ILE A 12 -16.12 22.73 -134.26
N VAL A 13 -15.97 24.01 -134.62
CA VAL A 13 -15.43 25.04 -133.70
C VAL A 13 -16.41 25.33 -132.56
N HIS A 14 -17.72 25.41 -132.83
CA HIS A 14 -18.73 25.68 -131.79
C HIS A 14 -18.98 24.46 -130.87
N GLU A 15 -18.88 23.23 -131.38
CA GLU A 15 -18.90 22.01 -130.56
C GLU A 15 -17.62 21.83 -129.73
N GLY A 16 -16.46 22.28 -130.24
CA GLY A 16 -15.19 22.31 -129.52
C GLY A 16 -15.22 23.26 -128.32
N GLU A 17 -15.68 24.51 -128.52
CA GLU A 17 -15.77 25.52 -127.46
C GLU A 17 -16.79 25.17 -126.37
N THR A 18 -17.92 24.54 -126.75
CA THR A 18 -18.92 24.08 -125.77
C THR A 18 -18.47 22.84 -124.99
N ARG A 19 -17.67 21.95 -125.59
CA ARG A 19 -17.03 20.83 -124.86
C ARG A 19 -15.91 21.30 -123.94
N GLU A 20 -15.07 22.23 -124.38
CA GLU A 20 -13.95 22.73 -123.57
C GLU A 20 -14.45 23.54 -122.37
N ASN A 21 -15.50 24.35 -122.54
CA ASN A 21 -16.14 25.06 -121.43
C ASN A 21 -16.85 24.12 -120.45
N LYS A 22 -17.47 23.03 -120.93
CA LYS A 22 -18.02 21.98 -120.05
C LYS A 22 -16.92 21.28 -119.27
N LEU A 23 -15.80 20.93 -119.93
CA LEU A 23 -14.66 20.27 -119.29
C LEU A 23 -13.96 21.17 -118.26
N LYS A 24 -13.84 22.47 -118.54
CA LYS A 24 -13.31 23.48 -117.60
C LYS A 24 -14.23 23.68 -116.39
N ARG A 25 -15.56 23.71 -116.59
CA ARG A 25 -16.53 23.73 -115.48
C ARG A 25 -16.47 22.46 -114.64
N SER A 26 -16.46 21.28 -115.23
CA SER A 26 -16.34 20.01 -114.50
C SER A 26 -15.01 19.88 -113.74
N ARG A 27 -13.90 20.39 -114.29
CA ARG A 27 -12.63 20.46 -113.57
C ARG A 27 -12.67 21.45 -112.40
N SER A 28 -13.29 22.62 -112.57
CA SER A 28 -13.44 23.60 -111.50
C SER A 28 -14.36 23.09 -110.38
N GLU A 29 -15.44 22.39 -110.71
CA GLU A 29 -16.36 21.76 -109.75
C GLU A 29 -15.67 20.61 -109.00
N ASN A 30 -14.90 19.76 -109.69
CA ASN A 30 -14.12 18.71 -109.03
C ASN A 30 -13.06 19.28 -108.07
N VAL A 31 -12.34 20.33 -108.46
CA VAL A 31 -11.35 20.99 -107.59
C VAL A 31 -12.01 21.64 -106.37
N GLN A 32 -13.17 22.29 -106.54
CA GLN A 32 -13.91 22.87 -105.41
C GLN A 32 -14.47 21.80 -104.45
N ASN A 33 -14.89 20.64 -104.96
CA ASN A 33 -15.33 19.53 -104.13
C ASN A 33 -14.16 18.91 -103.36
N ASP A 34 -12.99 18.73 -104.00
CA ASP A 34 -11.78 18.20 -103.36
C ASP A 34 -11.28 19.12 -102.23
N ASP A 35 -11.28 20.44 -102.43
CA ASP A 35 -10.89 21.40 -101.39
C ASP A 35 -11.88 21.42 -100.22
N THR A 36 -13.18 21.24 -100.50
CA THR A 36 -14.23 21.18 -99.47
C THR A 36 -14.11 19.91 -98.63
N GLU A 37 -13.91 18.76 -99.27
CA GLU A 37 -13.68 17.48 -98.57
C GLU A 37 -12.40 17.51 -97.74
N ARG A 38 -11.32 18.09 -98.29
CA ARG A 38 -10.05 18.24 -97.58
C ARG A 38 -10.18 19.14 -96.35
N ASN A 39 -10.92 20.26 -96.45
CA ASN A 39 -11.18 21.14 -95.33
C ASN A 39 -12.06 20.47 -94.25
N ASN A 40 -13.09 19.73 -94.67
CA ASN A 40 -13.92 18.96 -93.74
C ASN A 40 -13.09 17.89 -93.02
N ARG A 41 -12.20 17.20 -93.73
CA ARG A 41 -11.30 16.21 -93.13
C ARG A 41 -10.34 16.83 -92.12
N MET A 42 -9.70 17.95 -92.46
CA MET A 42 -8.82 18.67 -91.53
C MET A 42 -9.58 19.14 -90.28
N LYS A 43 -10.82 19.61 -90.43
CA LYS A 43 -11.67 19.99 -89.30
C LYS A 43 -11.99 18.79 -88.40
N THR A 44 -12.38 17.65 -88.97
CA THR A 44 -12.64 16.43 -88.19
C THR A 44 -11.40 15.87 -87.50
N GLU A 45 -10.23 15.98 -88.14
CA GLU A 45 -8.95 15.55 -87.53
C GLU A 45 -8.55 16.46 -86.36
N SER A 46 -8.80 17.78 -86.47
CA SER A 46 -8.60 18.74 -85.37
C SER A 46 -9.54 18.45 -84.20
N GLU A 47 -10.84 18.26 -84.45
CA GLU A 47 -11.84 17.92 -83.44
C GLU A 47 -11.50 16.59 -82.73
N PHE A 48 -11.02 15.60 -83.48
CA PHE A 48 -10.57 14.32 -82.93
C PHE A 48 -9.33 14.48 -82.03
N HIS A 49 -8.39 15.36 -82.40
CA HIS A 49 -7.22 15.64 -81.57
C HIS A 49 -7.59 16.35 -80.26
N GLU A 50 -8.49 17.32 -80.31
CA GLU A 50 -9.04 17.99 -79.13
C GLU A 50 -9.76 17.02 -78.20
N LEU A 51 -10.62 16.15 -78.75
CA LEU A 51 -11.30 15.12 -77.96
C LEU A 51 -10.30 14.18 -77.27
N LYS A 52 -9.24 13.78 -77.97
CA LYS A 52 -8.20 12.91 -77.40
C LYS A 52 -7.47 13.62 -76.25
N SER A 53 -7.17 14.91 -76.39
CA SER A 53 -6.56 15.71 -75.33
C SER A 53 -7.46 15.76 -74.10
N LEU A 54 -8.75 16.08 -74.29
CA LEU A 54 -9.73 16.12 -73.21
C LEU A 54 -9.87 14.77 -72.50
N MET A 55 -9.80 13.66 -73.24
CA MET A 55 -9.81 12.32 -72.65
C MET A 55 -8.58 12.06 -71.77
N TYR A 56 -7.40 12.53 -72.16
CA TYR A 56 -6.19 12.41 -71.33
C TYR A 56 -6.25 13.27 -70.08
N ASP A 57 -6.75 14.49 -70.19
CA ASP A 57 -6.93 15.39 -69.06
C ASP A 57 -7.93 14.78 -68.05
N LEU A 58 -9.06 14.29 -68.55
CA LEU A 58 -10.06 13.59 -67.72
C LEU A 58 -9.49 12.36 -67.04
N ALA A 59 -8.71 11.54 -67.76
CA ALA A 59 -8.07 10.36 -67.16
C ALA A 59 -7.09 10.73 -66.04
N THR A 60 -6.37 11.84 -66.20
CA THR A 60 -5.43 12.36 -65.19
C THR A 60 -6.19 12.90 -63.97
N GLU A 61 -7.28 13.63 -64.21
CA GLU A 61 -8.12 14.15 -63.14
C GLU A 61 -8.81 13.04 -62.33
N VAL A 62 -9.34 12.03 -63.01
CA VAL A 62 -9.93 10.84 -62.35
C VAL A 62 -8.89 10.12 -61.51
N LYS A 63 -7.67 9.94 -62.03
CA LYS A 63 -6.58 9.33 -61.25
C LYS A 63 -6.24 10.16 -60.02
N SER A 64 -6.07 11.48 -60.18
CA SER A 64 -5.79 12.38 -59.05
C SER A 64 -6.92 12.42 -58.01
N LEU A 65 -8.17 12.34 -58.44
CA LEU A 65 -9.30 12.22 -57.52
C LEU A 65 -9.26 10.89 -56.77
N ASN A 66 -8.95 9.79 -57.45
CA ASN A 66 -8.83 8.47 -56.84
C ASN A 66 -7.74 8.45 -55.77
N ASP A 67 -6.55 9.01 -56.07
CA ASP A 67 -5.44 9.12 -55.12
C ASP A 67 -5.84 9.94 -53.88
N ARG A 68 -6.50 11.09 -54.08
CA ARG A 68 -7.03 11.91 -52.96
C ARG A 68 -8.07 11.19 -52.11
N VAL A 69 -8.92 10.36 -52.73
CA VAL A 69 -9.92 9.58 -52.00
C VAL A 69 -9.22 8.52 -51.14
N PHE A 70 -8.22 7.82 -51.67
CA PHE A 70 -7.45 6.84 -50.90
C PHE A 70 -6.72 7.48 -49.72
N GLU A 71 -6.04 8.61 -49.92
CA GLU A 71 -5.41 9.36 -48.83
C GLU A 71 -6.42 9.75 -47.74
N ARG A 72 -7.60 10.20 -48.16
CA ARG A 72 -8.66 10.58 -47.21
C ARG A 72 -9.21 9.39 -46.43
N ILE A 73 -9.31 8.22 -47.05
CA ILE A 73 -9.70 6.98 -46.38
C ILE A 73 -8.66 6.62 -45.33
N ASP A 74 -7.37 6.63 -45.69
CA ASP A 74 -6.28 6.30 -44.76
C ASP A 74 -6.26 7.24 -43.54
N ASP A 75 -6.49 8.54 -43.74
CA ASP A 75 -6.55 9.51 -42.65
C ASP A 75 -7.78 9.27 -41.76
N LEU A 76 -8.94 8.98 -42.33
CA LEU A 76 -10.14 8.66 -41.57
C LEU A 76 -9.97 7.37 -40.74
N GLU A 77 -9.30 6.35 -41.29
CA GLU A 77 -9.00 5.13 -40.56
C GLU A 77 -8.06 5.40 -39.37
N LYS A 78 -7.02 6.22 -39.55
CA LYS A 78 -6.11 6.63 -38.47
C LYS A 78 -6.84 7.43 -37.39
N ASP A 79 -7.66 8.39 -37.77
CA ASP A 79 -8.42 9.22 -36.83
C ASP A 79 -9.43 8.40 -36.04
N PHE A 80 -10.11 7.47 -36.71
CA PHE A 80 -11.05 6.55 -36.07
C PHE A 80 -10.35 5.62 -35.08
N ALA A 81 -9.23 5.01 -35.48
CA ALA A 81 -8.44 4.16 -34.60
C ALA A 81 -7.92 4.93 -33.36
N LYS A 82 -7.40 6.14 -33.57
CA LYS A 82 -6.96 7.02 -32.49
C LYS A 82 -8.10 7.35 -31.53
N ASN A 83 -9.27 7.70 -32.05
CA ASN A 83 -10.45 8.03 -31.24
C ASN A 83 -10.90 6.84 -30.38
N ILE A 84 -10.94 5.63 -30.95
CA ILE A 84 -11.25 4.40 -30.22
C ILE A 84 -10.26 4.19 -29.08
N VAL A 85 -8.97 4.25 -29.38
CA VAL A 85 -7.91 4.03 -28.38
C VAL A 85 -8.03 5.05 -27.24
N GLU A 86 -8.15 6.34 -27.54
CA GLU A 86 -8.28 7.38 -26.52
C GLU A 86 -9.51 7.19 -25.63
N ASN A 87 -10.65 6.82 -26.21
CA ASN A 87 -11.88 6.60 -25.46
C ASN A 87 -11.80 5.36 -24.57
N ILE A 88 -11.28 4.25 -25.10
CA ILE A 88 -11.08 3.02 -24.32
C ILE A 88 -10.11 3.27 -23.18
N THR A 89 -8.98 3.94 -23.42
CA THR A 89 -8.01 4.30 -22.38
C THR A 89 -8.65 5.14 -21.29
N LYS A 90 -9.40 6.19 -21.64
CA LYS A 90 -10.12 7.03 -20.66
C LYS A 90 -11.13 6.21 -19.82
N MET A 91 -11.86 5.30 -20.45
CA MET A 91 -12.81 4.43 -19.76
C MET A 91 -12.11 3.48 -18.79
N ILE A 92 -11.05 2.82 -19.25
CA ILE A 92 -10.24 1.89 -18.44
C ILE A 92 -9.63 2.63 -17.25
N ASP A 93 -8.97 3.77 -17.47
CA ASP A 93 -8.36 4.56 -16.41
C ASP A 93 -9.38 4.99 -15.36
N THR A 94 -10.56 5.40 -15.79
CA THR A 94 -11.64 5.81 -14.88
C THR A 94 -12.12 4.63 -14.03
N LYS A 95 -12.26 3.45 -14.64
CA LYS A 95 -12.67 2.23 -13.93
C LYS A 95 -11.58 1.77 -12.95
N ILE A 96 -10.32 1.73 -13.38
CA ILE A 96 -9.17 1.37 -12.53
C ILE A 96 -9.07 2.33 -11.34
N ARG A 97 -9.15 3.65 -11.58
CA ARG A 97 -9.10 4.65 -10.48
C ARG A 97 -10.20 4.42 -9.45
N LYS A 98 -11.43 4.08 -9.88
CA LYS A 98 -12.53 3.79 -8.96
C LYS A 98 -12.26 2.54 -8.11
N GLU A 99 -11.83 1.45 -8.73
CA GLU A 99 -11.53 0.20 -8.01
C GLU A 99 -10.35 0.37 -7.05
N VAL A 100 -9.28 1.07 -7.45
CA VAL A 100 -8.14 1.36 -6.59
C VAL A 100 -8.55 2.19 -5.37
N ASN A 101 -9.38 3.22 -5.56
CA ASN A 101 -9.86 4.03 -4.44
C ASN A 101 -10.75 3.21 -3.50
N LYS A 102 -11.62 2.35 -4.04
CA LYS A 102 -12.45 1.45 -3.25
C LYS A 102 -11.61 0.52 -2.37
N VAL A 103 -10.63 -0.16 -2.95
CA VAL A 103 -9.71 -1.04 -2.21
C VAL A 103 -8.94 -0.26 -1.14
N LYS A 104 -8.48 0.96 -1.45
CA LYS A 104 -7.79 1.82 -0.48
C LYS A 104 -8.68 2.19 0.70
N ASP A 105 -9.94 2.51 0.46
CA ASP A 105 -10.90 2.88 1.51
C ASP A 105 -11.29 1.67 2.37
N GLU A 106 -11.46 0.49 1.76
CA GLU A 106 -11.68 -0.78 2.45
C GLU A 106 -10.50 -1.12 3.37
N PHE A 107 -9.27 -1.06 2.83
CA PHE A 107 -8.06 -1.31 3.61
C PHE A 107 -7.89 -0.33 4.77
N LYS A 108 -8.14 0.97 4.53
CA LYS A 108 -8.08 2.00 5.58
C LYS A 108 -9.10 1.71 6.70
N THR A 109 -10.29 1.23 6.35
CA THR A 109 -11.33 0.88 7.32
C THR A 109 -10.93 -0.33 8.16
N GLU A 110 -10.32 -1.33 7.54
CA GLU A 110 -9.83 -2.52 8.24
C GLU A 110 -8.68 -2.19 9.19
N VAL A 111 -7.68 -1.41 8.74
CA VAL A 111 -6.58 -0.94 9.60
C VAL A 111 -7.11 -0.15 10.80
N ASN A 112 -8.07 0.76 10.59
CA ASN A 112 -8.68 1.51 11.70
C ASN A 112 -9.40 0.59 12.69
N THR A 113 -10.03 -0.48 12.21
CA THR A 113 -10.70 -1.46 13.06
C THR A 113 -9.69 -2.26 13.89
N VAL A 114 -8.59 -2.68 13.27
CA VAL A 114 -7.49 -3.37 13.97
C VAL A 114 -6.86 -2.46 15.03
N ASN A 115 -6.57 -1.20 14.70
CA ASN A 115 -6.01 -0.24 15.64
C ASN A 115 -6.89 -0.07 16.88
N LYS A 116 -8.22 0.10 16.69
CA LYS A 116 -9.17 0.17 17.80
C LYS A 116 -9.14 -1.09 18.69
N ARG A 117 -8.96 -2.27 18.10
CA ARG A 117 -8.83 -3.53 18.85
C ARG A 117 -7.54 -3.57 19.64
N ILE A 118 -6.42 -3.12 19.05
CA ILE A 118 -5.13 -3.01 19.74
C ILE A 118 -5.25 -2.07 20.93
N ASP A 119 -5.80 -0.87 20.73
CA ASP A 119 -5.98 0.13 21.79
C ASP A 119 -6.81 -0.46 22.94
N SER A 120 -7.91 -1.14 22.63
CA SER A 120 -8.73 -1.81 23.63
C SER A 120 -8.00 -2.91 24.42
N ILE A 121 -7.12 -3.68 23.75
CA ILE A 121 -6.29 -4.70 24.42
C ILE A 121 -5.25 -4.04 25.33
N VAL A 122 -4.61 -2.97 24.86
CA VAL A 122 -3.63 -2.21 25.64
C VAL A 122 -4.26 -1.63 26.89
N ASP A 123 -5.46 -1.07 26.80
CA ASP A 123 -6.19 -0.54 27.96
C ASP A 123 -6.54 -1.65 28.97
N LYS A 124 -7.01 -2.81 28.50
CA LYS A 124 -7.27 -3.97 29.38
C LYS A 124 -6.02 -4.45 30.09
N LEU A 125 -4.91 -4.63 29.36
CA LEU A 125 -3.64 -5.03 29.95
C LEU A 125 -3.11 -4.02 30.96
N ARG A 126 -3.31 -2.72 30.70
CA ARG A 126 -2.96 -1.67 31.66
C ARG A 126 -3.75 -1.81 32.95
N VAL A 127 -5.06 -2.07 32.87
CA VAL A 127 -5.90 -2.30 34.07
C VAL A 127 -5.46 -3.57 34.81
N ASP A 128 -5.28 -4.68 34.11
CA ASP A 128 -4.83 -5.95 34.69
C ASP A 128 -3.48 -5.80 35.39
N PHE A 129 -2.56 -5.04 34.79
CA PHE A 129 -1.25 -4.76 35.39
C PHE A 129 -1.34 -3.91 36.67
N GLN A 130 -2.23 -2.91 36.71
CA GLN A 130 -2.44 -2.12 37.93
C GLN A 130 -3.05 -2.97 39.06
N ASN A 131 -4.01 -3.82 38.73
CA ASN A 131 -4.61 -4.75 39.70
C ASN A 131 -3.55 -5.72 40.24
N PHE A 132 -2.75 -6.34 39.36
CA PHE A 132 -1.65 -7.21 39.75
C PHE A 132 -0.66 -6.50 40.70
N LYS A 133 -0.29 -5.26 40.38
CA LYS A 133 0.60 -4.46 41.23
C LYS A 133 0.00 -4.23 42.62
N SER A 134 -1.30 -3.94 42.68
CA SER A 134 -2.03 -3.79 43.95
C SER A 134 -2.01 -5.09 44.76
N ASP A 135 -2.34 -6.22 44.13
CA ASP A 135 -2.38 -7.53 44.77
C ASP A 135 -1.01 -7.92 45.35
N VAL A 136 0.07 -7.69 44.59
CA VAL A 136 1.44 -7.94 45.06
C VAL A 136 1.78 -7.06 46.26
N THR A 137 1.44 -5.77 46.19
CA THR A 137 1.69 -4.82 47.28
C THR A 137 0.95 -5.24 48.55
N GLU A 138 -0.32 -5.62 48.42
CA GLU A 138 -1.13 -6.10 49.54
C GLU A 138 -0.54 -7.38 50.15
N GLN A 139 -0.13 -8.34 49.33
CA GLN A 139 0.49 -9.58 49.81
C GLN A 139 1.80 -9.34 50.57
N VAL A 140 2.67 -8.44 50.06
CA VAL A 140 3.92 -8.07 50.75
C VAL A 140 3.61 -7.42 52.08
N THR A 141 2.69 -6.45 52.10
CA THR A 141 2.29 -5.74 53.31
C THR A 141 1.74 -6.71 54.37
N ARG A 142 0.84 -7.63 53.99
CA ARG A 142 0.30 -8.65 54.90
C ARG A 142 1.40 -9.53 55.50
N LYS A 143 2.40 -9.93 54.71
CA LYS A 143 3.55 -10.73 55.19
C LYS A 143 4.44 -9.95 56.17
N GLU A 144 4.72 -8.69 55.87
CA GLU A 144 5.52 -7.84 56.76
C GLU A 144 4.83 -7.62 58.12
N TYR A 145 3.53 -7.29 58.13
CA TYR A 145 2.77 -7.16 59.37
C TYR A 145 2.73 -8.46 60.18
N ALA A 146 2.53 -9.61 59.53
CA ALA A 146 2.56 -10.91 60.22
C ALA A 146 3.92 -11.21 60.86
N GLY A 147 5.03 -10.85 60.18
CA GLY A 147 6.38 -10.99 60.72
C GLY A 147 6.65 -10.08 61.92
N VAL A 148 6.22 -8.81 61.85
CA VAL A 148 6.38 -7.84 62.94
C VAL A 148 5.58 -8.26 64.18
N VAL A 149 4.36 -8.76 64.02
CA VAL A 149 3.54 -9.24 65.15
C VAL A 149 4.17 -10.48 65.81
N SER A 150 4.77 -11.39 65.03
CA SER A 150 5.47 -12.55 65.61
C SER A 150 6.74 -12.18 66.38
N ASN A 151 7.45 -11.11 65.99
CA ASN A 151 8.67 -10.68 66.68
C ASN A 151 8.41 -9.86 67.96
N ASN A 152 7.26 -9.20 68.07
CA ASN A 152 6.93 -8.38 69.25
C ASN A 152 6.23 -9.18 70.36
N GLN A 153 6.05 -10.49 70.21
CA GLN A 153 5.38 -11.35 71.20
C GLN A 153 6.33 -12.14 72.12
N THR A 154 7.64 -11.87 72.08
CA THR A 154 8.62 -12.52 72.96
C THR A 154 9.36 -11.52 73.85
N HIS A 155 8.71 -11.08 74.92
CA HIS A 155 9.30 -10.45 76.11
C HIS A 155 8.18 -10.43 77.17
N ASN A 156 8.27 -11.07 78.34
CA ASN A 156 9.23 -10.80 79.42
C ASN A 156 9.27 -11.92 80.47
N ASP A 157 10.00 -13.01 80.20
CA ASP A 157 10.50 -13.89 81.26
C ASP A 157 11.84 -14.46 80.79
N THR A 158 12.91 -13.71 81.04
CA THR A 158 14.25 -14.22 80.71
C THR A 158 14.68 -15.12 81.86
N ASN A 159 14.93 -16.40 81.59
CA ASN A 159 15.43 -17.32 82.60
C ASN A 159 16.96 -17.43 82.50
N ILE A 160 17.66 -17.16 83.60
CA ILE A 160 19.10 -17.41 83.74
C ILE A 160 19.30 -18.78 84.39
N VAL A 161 20.02 -19.66 83.71
CA VAL A 161 20.33 -21.02 84.21
C VAL A 161 21.75 -21.05 84.75
N ILE A 162 21.90 -21.22 86.05
CA ILE A 162 23.18 -21.37 86.74
C ILE A 162 23.42 -22.86 86.98
N LYS A 163 24.41 -23.41 86.28
CA LYS A 163 24.84 -24.80 86.45
C LYS A 163 25.95 -24.88 87.50
N MET A 164 26.07 -26.04 88.12
CA MET A 164 27.12 -26.35 89.09
C MET A 164 27.07 -25.51 90.38
N LEU A 165 25.90 -24.97 90.74
CA LEU A 165 25.72 -24.26 92.00
C LEU A 165 25.39 -25.27 93.10
N SER A 166 26.40 -25.70 93.86
CA SER A 166 26.20 -26.61 95.00
C SER A 166 25.24 -26.01 96.03
N GLU A 167 24.38 -26.84 96.58
CA GLU A 167 23.50 -26.46 97.70
C GLU A 167 24.31 -26.49 99.01
N SER A 168 24.17 -25.46 99.82
CA SER A 168 24.74 -25.44 101.17
C SER A 168 23.71 -25.92 102.19
N GLU A 169 24.14 -26.41 103.37
CA GLU A 169 23.21 -26.85 104.42
C GLU A 169 22.28 -25.71 104.88
N ALA A 170 22.73 -24.46 104.82
CA ALA A 170 21.91 -23.28 105.12
C ALA A 170 20.83 -23.03 104.06
N GLU A 171 21.13 -23.28 102.77
CA GLU A 171 20.16 -23.15 101.67
C GLU A 171 19.01 -24.17 101.78
N LYS A 172 19.25 -25.35 102.37
CA LYS A 172 18.19 -26.36 102.58
C LYS A 172 17.11 -25.88 103.56
N THR A 173 17.49 -25.04 104.51
CA THR A 173 16.59 -24.53 105.55
C THR A 173 15.92 -23.20 105.17
N ASP A 174 16.54 -22.40 104.29
CA ASP A 174 16.01 -21.10 103.89
C ASP A 174 16.24 -20.83 102.37
N PRO A 175 15.17 -20.90 101.55
CA PRO A 175 15.23 -20.60 100.12
C PRO A 175 15.67 -19.16 99.79
N ALA A 176 15.53 -18.21 100.72
CA ALA A 176 15.98 -16.83 100.52
C ALA A 176 17.50 -16.74 100.36
N ILE A 177 18.25 -17.66 100.97
CA ILE A 177 19.71 -17.73 100.86
C ILE A 177 20.11 -18.08 99.42
N THR A 178 19.43 -19.04 98.79
CA THR A 178 19.67 -19.38 97.38
C THR A 178 19.35 -18.19 96.47
N LYS A 179 18.24 -17.48 96.72
CA LYS A 179 17.88 -16.27 95.97
C LYS A 179 18.94 -15.17 96.11
N ASN A 180 19.43 -14.90 97.32
CA ASN A 180 20.47 -13.90 97.57
C ASN A 180 21.79 -14.26 96.87
N ARG A 181 22.17 -15.54 96.90
CA ARG A 181 23.38 -16.03 96.23
C ARG A 181 23.26 -15.91 94.70
N VAL A 182 22.10 -16.23 94.13
CA VAL A 182 21.81 -16.03 92.70
C VAL A 182 21.85 -14.55 92.33
N CYS A 183 21.27 -13.67 93.14
CA CYS A 183 21.36 -12.22 92.94
C CYS A 183 22.82 -11.74 92.93
N ALA A 184 23.65 -12.22 93.85
CA ALA A 184 25.08 -11.88 93.89
C ALA A 184 25.83 -12.42 92.66
N ILE A 185 25.54 -13.63 92.20
CA ILE A 185 26.15 -14.18 90.97
C ILE A 185 25.79 -13.31 89.76
N ILE A 186 24.52 -12.93 89.62
CA ILE A 186 24.06 -12.13 88.48
C ILE A 186 24.65 -10.71 88.54
N ARG A 187 24.59 -10.06 89.71
CA ARG A 187 25.03 -8.66 89.87
C ARG A 187 26.55 -8.53 89.91
N ASP A 188 27.22 -9.35 90.71
CA ASP A 188 28.65 -9.17 91.02
C ASP A 188 29.51 -10.10 90.16
N GLY A 189 29.05 -11.33 89.93
CA GLY A 189 29.75 -12.32 89.10
C GLY A 189 29.64 -12.02 87.60
N LEU A 190 28.42 -11.84 87.10
CA LEU A 190 28.13 -11.59 85.69
C LEU A 190 28.09 -10.10 85.33
N ARG A 191 28.10 -9.20 86.32
CA ARG A 191 28.06 -7.73 86.14
C ARG A 191 26.80 -7.25 85.41
N ILE A 192 25.67 -7.90 85.67
CA ILE A 192 24.37 -7.52 85.12
C ILE A 192 23.63 -6.72 86.19
N HIS A 193 23.55 -5.40 86.03
CA HIS A 193 23.03 -4.47 87.04
C HIS A 193 21.55 -4.12 86.84
N ASP A 194 21.08 -4.10 85.59
CA ASP A 194 19.73 -3.65 85.21
C ASP A 194 18.73 -4.82 85.16
N VAL A 195 18.85 -5.74 86.12
CA VAL A 195 18.06 -6.97 86.16
C VAL A 195 17.61 -7.28 87.59
N LYS A 196 16.31 -7.58 87.73
CA LYS A 196 15.68 -8.01 88.97
C LYS A 196 15.37 -9.49 88.92
N VAL A 197 15.82 -10.23 89.93
CA VAL A 197 15.49 -11.66 90.09
C VAL A 197 14.11 -11.79 90.72
N LEU A 198 13.15 -12.30 89.94
CA LEU A 198 11.76 -12.51 90.35
C LEU A 198 11.66 -13.77 91.23
N SER A 199 12.04 -14.92 90.67
CA SER A 199 11.98 -16.22 91.31
C SER A 199 13.23 -17.04 91.06
N VAL A 200 13.52 -17.96 91.97
CA VAL A 200 14.67 -18.87 91.87
C VAL A 200 14.18 -20.28 92.21
N GLU A 201 14.39 -21.21 91.29
CA GLU A 201 14.02 -22.61 91.46
C GLU A 201 15.27 -23.49 91.30
N ARG A 202 15.53 -24.33 92.30
CA ARG A 202 16.57 -25.36 92.21
C ARG A 202 15.96 -26.60 91.57
N LYS A 203 16.53 -27.06 90.46
CA LYS A 203 16.09 -28.28 89.78
C LYS A 203 16.83 -29.49 90.31
N GLU A 204 16.11 -30.58 90.51
CA GLU A 204 16.68 -31.86 90.90
C GLU A 204 17.73 -32.30 89.87
N SER A 205 18.94 -32.53 90.35
CA SER A 205 20.04 -33.02 89.52
C SER A 205 20.04 -34.54 89.61
N ARG A 206 19.86 -35.24 88.48
CA ARG A 206 19.99 -36.71 88.47
C ARG A 206 21.47 -37.08 88.71
N GLY A 207 21.78 -37.67 89.88
CA GLY A 207 23.11 -38.19 90.23
C GLY A 207 24.00 -37.24 91.05
N ARG A 208 25.32 -37.50 91.10
CA ARG A 208 26.34 -36.69 91.83
C ARG A 208 26.74 -35.38 91.11
N ASN A 209 25.81 -34.74 90.40
CA ASN A 209 26.12 -33.50 89.68
C ASN A 209 25.78 -32.27 90.55
N PRO A 210 26.63 -31.24 90.57
CA PRO A 210 26.36 -30.04 91.36
C PRO A 210 25.13 -29.30 90.81
N GLY A 211 24.29 -28.81 91.73
CA GLY A 211 22.89 -28.47 91.44
C GLY A 211 22.67 -27.42 90.35
N VAL A 212 21.56 -27.54 89.63
CA VAL A 212 21.11 -26.55 88.64
C VAL A 212 20.09 -25.61 89.28
N VAL A 213 20.28 -24.31 89.09
CA VAL A 213 19.36 -23.28 89.57
C VAL A 213 18.89 -22.44 88.38
N VAL A 214 17.57 -22.28 88.27
CA VAL A 214 16.91 -21.46 87.25
C VAL A 214 16.37 -20.22 87.93
N ALA A 215 16.80 -19.05 87.47
CA ALA A 215 16.39 -17.76 87.98
C ALA A 215 15.57 -17.03 86.92
N SER A 216 14.32 -16.72 87.22
CA SER A 216 13.49 -15.88 86.35
C SER A 216 13.82 -14.44 86.64
N VAL A 217 14.16 -13.70 85.59
CA VAL A 217 14.62 -12.32 85.72
C VAL A 217 13.88 -11.39 84.78
N GLU A 218 13.73 -10.16 85.24
CA GLU A 218 13.12 -9.05 84.52
C GLU A 218 14.15 -7.94 84.37
N THR A 219 14.29 -7.40 83.16
CA THR A 219 15.12 -6.23 82.92
C THR A 219 14.43 -5.00 83.51
N CYS A 220 15.13 -4.31 84.40
CA CYS A 220 14.68 -3.01 84.89
C CYS A 220 15.14 -1.95 83.89
N GLU A 221 14.20 -1.26 83.25
CA GLU A 221 14.49 -0.03 82.49
C GLU A 221 14.90 1.13 83.41
#